data_AF-C3S7W2-F1
#
_entry.id   AF-C3S7W2-F1
#
_cell.length_a   1.000
_cell.length_b   1.000
_cell.length_c   1.000
_cell.angle_alpha   90.00
_cell.angle_beta   90.00
_cell.angle_gamma   90.00
#
_symmetry.space_group_name_H-M   'P 1'
#
loop_
_entity.id
_entity.type
_entity.pdbx_description
1 polymer ?
#
loop_
_entity_poly.entity_id
_entity_poly.type
_entity_poly.pdbx_seq_one_letter_code
_entity_poly.pdbx_strand_id
1 'polypeptide(L)'
;YSVLLTGSQMYPPVPTAAAARGRLTLWRKNLHYSIQFSGMTRARVVRYTDRLGTVLYEHEVRGSSQPLPSQVCGVWRNLHPVYVRYLQRSMVYVTLVTPSWPAGEIRGKVQSDRVGGLETFGSLLTPKADDAHAWLGAGGEAVMVAGPDGTSVDFMVMFKGLWDGKGNSLVPVHLQLSHPGWNITLRETHADITAQ
;
A
#
# COMPACT_ATOMS: atom_id res chain seq x y z
N TYR A 1 1.14 0.93 11.50
CA TYR A 1 0.39 1.71 10.49
C TYR A 1 0.70 1.11 9.15
N SER A 2 -0.28 1.11 8.25
CA SER A 2 -0.13 0.63 6.88
C SER A 2 -0.53 1.70 5.88
N VAL A 3 -0.08 1.52 4.65
CA VAL A 3 -0.46 2.37 3.52
C VAL A 3 -0.44 1.56 2.24
N LEU A 4 -1.53 1.59 1.48
CA LEU A 4 -1.60 1.10 0.11
C LEU A 4 -1.53 2.31 -0.82
N LEU A 5 -0.53 2.36 -1.70
CA LEU A 5 -0.33 3.44 -2.66
C LEU A 5 -0.66 2.96 -4.07
N THR A 6 -1.47 3.75 -4.78
CA THR A 6 -1.90 3.46 -6.15
C THR A 6 -2.00 4.76 -6.96
N GLY A 7 -1.96 4.66 -8.29
CA GLY A 7 -2.13 5.82 -9.18
C GLY A 7 -3.54 6.44 -9.10
N SER A 8 -4.57 5.63 -8.83
CA SER A 8 -5.96 6.07 -8.62
C SER A 8 -6.15 7.02 -7.44
N GLN A 9 -5.23 7.02 -6.47
CA GLN A 9 -5.28 7.88 -5.30
C GLN A 9 -4.57 9.23 -5.49
N MET A 10 -3.96 9.46 -6.66
CA MET A 10 -3.43 10.77 -7.05
C MET A 10 -4.55 11.73 -7.47
N TYR A 11 -4.26 13.04 -7.45
CA TYR A 11 -5.18 14.07 -7.96
C TYR A 11 -4.43 15.01 -8.91
N PRO A 12 -4.69 14.96 -10.23
CA PRO A 12 -5.55 13.97 -10.91
C PRO A 12 -4.99 12.53 -10.81
N PRO A 13 -5.81 11.48 -11.01
CA PRO A 13 -5.35 10.10 -11.04
C PRO A 13 -4.25 9.88 -12.09
N VAL A 14 -3.24 9.08 -11.75
CA VAL A 14 -2.11 8.76 -12.63
C VAL A 14 -2.33 7.37 -13.24
N PRO A 15 -2.38 7.24 -14.59
CA PRO A 15 -2.53 5.95 -15.26
C PRO A 15 -1.19 5.20 -15.31
N THR A 16 -0.80 4.60 -14.18
CA THR A 16 0.46 3.84 -14.03
C THR A 16 0.18 2.41 -13.59
N ALA A 17 1.01 1.45 -14.00
CA ALA A 17 0.98 0.08 -13.46
C ALA A 17 1.56 0.01 -12.03
N ALA A 18 2.04 1.13 -11.50
CA ALA A 18 2.68 1.21 -10.21
C ALA A 18 1.70 1.00 -9.05
N ALA A 19 2.12 0.18 -8.10
CA ALA A 19 1.48 0.03 -6.81
C ALA A 19 2.52 -0.17 -5.72
N ALA A 20 2.19 0.19 -4.49
CA ALA A 20 3.08 -0.04 -3.36
C ALA A 20 2.32 -0.30 -2.05
N ARG A 21 2.94 -1.09 -1.18
CA ARG A 21 2.49 -1.26 0.21
C ARG A 21 3.56 -0.72 1.14
N GLY A 22 3.15 -0.05 2.21
CA GLY A 22 4.05 0.48 3.22
C GLY A 22 3.66 0.04 4.61
N ARG A 23 4.67 -0.27 5.43
CA ARG A 23 4.54 -0.48 6.88
C ARG A 23 5.26 0.65 7.58
N LEU A 24 4.58 1.28 8.53
CA LEU A 24 5.14 2.36 9.33
C LEU A 24 4.96 2.08 10.83
N THR A 25 6.04 2.27 11.58
CA THR A 25 6.10 2.06 13.03
C THR A 25 6.55 3.34 13.70
N LEU A 26 5.70 3.87 14.58
CA LEU A 26 6.03 5.02 15.40
C LEU A 26 6.72 4.56 16.69
N TRP A 27 8.00 4.88 16.84
CA TRP A 27 8.79 4.57 18.02
C TRP A 27 9.50 5.81 18.55
N ARG A 28 9.24 6.20 19.82
CA ARG A 28 9.87 7.36 20.47
C ARG A 28 9.86 8.64 19.61
N LYS A 29 8.72 8.98 19.01
CA LYS A 29 8.54 10.12 18.07
C LYS A 29 9.34 10.00 16.75
N ASN A 30 9.83 8.82 16.40
CA ASN A 30 10.43 8.55 15.10
C ASN A 30 9.51 7.59 14.34
N LEU A 31 9.13 7.97 13.13
CA LEU A 31 8.31 7.13 12.26
C LEU A 31 9.25 6.38 11.32
N HIS A 32 9.48 5.11 11.63
CA HIS A 32 10.20 4.18 10.77
C HIS A 32 9.24 3.70 9.69
N TYR A 33 9.69 3.63 8.43
CA TYR A 33 8.86 3.12 7.35
C TYR A 33 9.66 2.24 6.40
N SER A 34 8.93 1.31 5.81
CA SER A 34 9.37 0.42 4.74
C SER A 34 8.26 0.35 3.71
N ILE A 35 8.55 0.72 2.46
CA ILE A 35 7.58 0.79 1.36
C ILE A 35 8.06 -0.11 0.24
N GLN A 36 7.38 -1.22 0.01
CA GLN A 36 7.60 -2.12 -1.11
C GLN A 36 6.74 -1.69 -2.30
N PHE A 37 7.32 -1.59 -3.49
CA PHE A 37 6.65 -1.11 -4.69
C PHE A 37 6.93 -2.00 -5.89
N SER A 38 6.01 -2.01 -6.85
CA SER A 38 6.13 -2.72 -8.12
C SER A 38 5.56 -1.86 -9.24
N GLY A 39 5.89 -2.16 -10.49
CA GLY A 39 5.31 -1.49 -11.67
C GLY A 39 5.76 -0.04 -11.88
N MET A 40 6.78 0.43 -11.17
CA MET A 40 7.39 1.75 -11.36
C MET A 40 8.91 1.67 -11.52
N THR A 41 9.47 2.74 -12.06
CA THR A 41 10.91 2.99 -12.00
C THR A 41 11.35 3.33 -10.57
N ARG A 42 12.58 3.79 -10.41
CA ARG A 42 13.13 4.11 -9.11
C ARG A 42 12.38 5.27 -8.42
N ALA A 43 11.95 5.04 -7.18
CA ALA A 43 11.51 6.13 -6.30
C ALA A 43 12.66 7.12 -6.08
N ARG A 44 12.41 8.40 -6.31
CA ARG A 44 13.33 9.52 -6.06
C ARG A 44 13.03 10.20 -4.72
N VAL A 45 11.75 10.37 -4.40
CA VAL A 45 11.31 11.02 -3.15
C VAL A 45 10.14 10.24 -2.54
N VAL A 46 10.19 10.05 -1.23
CA VAL A 46 9.03 9.68 -0.42
C VAL A 46 8.52 10.97 0.24
N ARG A 47 7.33 11.42 -0.16
CA ARG A 47 6.72 12.67 0.32
C ARG A 47 5.55 12.36 1.24
N TYR A 48 5.54 12.98 2.41
CA TYR A 48 4.45 12.93 3.36
C TYR A 48 3.67 14.25 3.29
N THR A 49 2.36 14.17 3.11
CA THR A 49 1.47 15.33 3.06
C THR A 49 0.28 15.18 4.02
N ASP A 50 -0.38 16.28 4.33
CA ASP A 50 -1.70 16.23 4.95
C ASP A 50 -2.82 16.05 3.88
N ARG A 51 -4.08 16.13 4.32
CA ARG A 51 -5.24 16.03 3.43
C ARG A 51 -5.32 17.15 2.39
N LEU A 52 -4.80 18.33 2.70
CA LEU A 52 -4.81 19.50 1.81
C LEU A 52 -3.62 19.48 0.83
N GLY A 53 -2.69 18.54 0.99
CA GLY A 53 -1.49 18.43 0.17
C GLY A 53 -0.31 19.24 0.70
N THR A 54 -0.41 19.83 1.89
CA THR A 54 0.71 20.51 2.54
C THR A 54 1.80 19.49 2.87
N VAL A 55 3.03 19.77 2.45
CA VAL A 55 4.18 18.90 2.70
C VAL A 55 4.56 18.94 4.17
N LEU A 56 4.57 17.77 4.81
CA LEU A 56 4.95 17.59 6.21
C LEU A 56 6.40 17.09 6.34
N TYR A 57 6.84 16.26 5.38
CA TYR A 57 8.19 15.69 5.34
C TYR A 57 8.52 15.14 3.95
N GLU A 58 9.78 15.19 3.56
CA GLU A 58 10.29 14.56 2.35
C GLU A 58 11.58 13.78 2.64
N HIS A 59 11.71 12.63 2.01
CA HIS A 59 12.92 11.82 2.03
C HIS A 59 13.40 11.56 0.62
N GLU A 60 14.56 12.11 0.27
CA GLU A 60 15.25 11.79 -0.96
C GLU A 60 15.87 10.39 -0.90
N VAL A 61 15.48 9.54 -1.85
CA VAL A 61 15.95 8.17 -1.95
C VAL A 61 17.31 8.16 -2.65
N ARG A 62 18.38 8.16 -1.86
CA ARG A 62 19.76 8.04 -2.38
C ARG A 62 19.97 6.67 -3.04
N GLY A 63 20.80 6.65 -4.08
CA GLY A 63 21.02 5.45 -4.87
C GLY A 63 22.18 4.64 -4.38
N SER A 64 21.94 3.36 -4.07
CA SER A 64 23.00 2.37 -4.21
C SER A 64 23.06 1.94 -5.67
N SER A 65 24.27 1.65 -6.15
CA SER A 65 24.59 1.11 -7.48
C SER A 65 24.19 -0.37 -7.65
N GLN A 66 23.44 -0.93 -6.71
CA GLN A 66 22.99 -2.32 -6.73
C GLN A 66 21.62 -2.45 -7.43
N PRO A 67 21.32 -3.61 -8.05
CA PRO A 67 20.00 -3.88 -8.62
C PRO A 67 18.94 -3.59 -7.56
N LEU A 68 18.01 -2.70 -7.93
CA LEU A 68 17.18 -1.96 -6.99
C LEU A 68 16.42 -2.92 -6.06
N PRO A 69 16.44 -2.72 -4.73
CA PRO A 69 15.35 -3.26 -3.94
C PRO A 69 14.06 -2.59 -4.44
N SER A 70 13.05 -3.39 -4.73
CA SER A 70 11.65 -2.97 -4.94
C SER A 70 11.05 -2.42 -3.63
N GLN A 71 11.86 -1.72 -2.83
CA GLN A 71 11.60 -1.31 -1.47
C GLN A 71 12.40 -0.06 -1.11
N VAL A 72 11.75 0.91 -0.46
CA VAL A 72 12.38 2.08 0.15
C VAL A 72 12.17 2.04 1.66
N CYS A 73 13.27 2.17 2.40
CA CYS A 73 13.24 2.29 3.85
C CYS A 73 13.70 3.68 4.28
N GLY A 74 13.21 4.15 5.42
CA GLY A 74 13.66 5.41 5.99
C GLY A 74 13.05 5.70 7.36
N VAL A 75 13.42 6.85 7.91
CA VAL A 75 12.95 7.30 9.22
C VAL A 75 12.65 8.79 9.17
N TRP A 76 11.41 9.17 9.43
CA TRP A 76 11.06 10.55 9.77
C TRP A 76 11.33 10.72 11.26
N ARG A 77 12.37 11.50 11.60
CA ARG A 77 12.81 11.68 12.98
C ARG A 77 12.13 12.87 13.64
N ASN A 78 12.06 12.83 14.98
CA ASN A 78 11.63 13.95 15.82
C ASN A 78 10.26 14.54 15.40
N LEU A 79 9.25 13.68 15.20
CA LEU A 79 7.92 14.12 14.81
C LEU A 79 7.35 15.10 15.86
N HIS A 80 6.90 16.25 15.36
CA HIS A 80 6.15 17.20 16.16
C HIS A 80 4.84 16.55 16.68
N PRO A 81 4.39 16.84 17.92
CA PRO A 81 3.18 16.25 18.48
C PRO A 81 1.93 16.40 17.60
N VAL A 82 1.84 17.48 16.82
CA VAL A 82 0.75 17.69 15.85
C VAL A 82 0.74 16.61 14.76
N TYR A 83 1.90 16.22 14.23
CA TYR A 83 1.99 15.19 13.18
C TYR A 83 1.71 13.80 13.72
N VAL A 84 2.06 13.53 14.99
CA VAL A 84 1.62 12.30 15.68
C VAL A 84 0.10 12.23 15.76
N ARG A 85 -0.57 13.35 16.08
CA ARG A 85 -2.05 13.41 16.06
C ARG A 85 -2.61 13.21 14.65
N TYR A 86 -1.94 13.73 13.62
CA TYR A 86 -2.36 13.51 12.24
C TYR A 86 -2.27 12.03 11.86
N LEU A 87 -1.21 11.32 12.23
CA LEU A 87 -1.09 9.87 12.03
C LEU A 87 -2.21 9.11 12.75
N GLN A 88 -2.46 9.42 14.03
CA GLN A 88 -3.53 8.80 14.82
C GLN A 88 -4.92 9.01 14.21
N ARG A 89 -5.17 10.17 13.58
CA ARG A 89 -6.44 10.49 12.92
C ARG A 89 -6.47 10.10 11.44
N SER A 90 -5.47 9.36 10.96
CA SER A 90 -5.32 9.01 9.53
C SER A 90 -5.44 10.25 8.62
N MET A 91 -4.73 11.34 8.95
CA MET A 91 -4.71 12.59 8.18
C MET A 91 -3.42 12.77 7.36
N VAL A 92 -2.55 11.76 7.36
CA VAL A 92 -1.28 11.77 6.64
C VAL A 92 -1.40 10.91 5.38
N TYR A 93 -0.81 11.38 4.29
CA TYR A 93 -0.70 10.69 3.02
C TYR A 93 0.77 10.51 2.66
N VAL A 94 1.09 9.42 1.97
CA VAL A 94 2.41 9.17 1.41
C VAL A 94 2.30 9.17 -0.10
N THR A 95 3.25 9.83 -0.76
CA THR A 95 3.39 9.85 -2.22
C THR A 95 4.80 9.41 -2.59
N LEU A 96 4.90 8.46 -3.53
CA LEU A 96 6.18 8.17 -4.18
C LEU A 96 6.30 9.00 -5.45
N VAL A 97 7.46 9.65 -5.59
CA VAL A 97 7.81 10.49 -6.74
C VAL A 97 8.88 9.77 -7.54
N THR A 98 8.72 9.71 -8.85
CA THR A 98 9.70 9.13 -9.80
C THR A 98 10.13 10.19 -10.81
N PRO A 99 11.22 9.97 -11.58
CA PRO A 99 11.67 10.92 -12.60
C PRO A 99 10.57 11.24 -13.64
N SER A 100 9.78 10.24 -14.04
CA SER A 100 8.70 10.40 -15.00
C SER A 100 7.50 11.16 -14.44
N TRP A 101 7.33 11.18 -13.11
CA TRP A 101 6.20 11.82 -12.43
C TRP A 101 6.66 12.74 -11.29
N PRO A 102 7.18 13.95 -11.59
CA PRO A 102 7.73 14.86 -10.57
C PRO A 102 6.71 15.36 -9.54
N ALA A 103 5.43 15.42 -9.91
CA ALA A 103 4.33 15.74 -8.99
C ALA A 103 3.97 14.58 -8.05
N GLY A 104 4.41 13.36 -8.38
CA GLY A 104 4.05 12.11 -7.71
C GLY A 104 3.46 11.10 -8.69
N GLU A 105 3.81 9.81 -8.53
CA GLU A 105 3.31 8.71 -9.36
C GLU A 105 2.18 7.95 -8.67
N ILE A 106 2.39 7.56 -7.41
CA ILE A 106 1.41 6.84 -6.59
C ILE A 106 1.27 7.48 -5.21
N ARG A 107 0.04 7.50 -4.69
CA ARG A 107 -0.28 8.05 -3.36
C ARG A 107 -1.11 7.07 -2.56
N GLY A 108 -1.01 7.15 -1.24
CA GLY A 108 -1.83 6.37 -0.32
C GLY A 108 -2.05 7.10 1.00
N LYS A 109 -3.19 6.82 1.64
CA LYS A 109 -3.51 7.33 2.98
C LYS A 109 -2.87 6.44 4.05
N VAL A 110 -2.18 7.03 5.02
CA VAL A 110 -1.69 6.28 6.19
C VAL A 110 -2.87 5.93 7.08
N GLN A 111 -3.02 4.64 7.38
CA GLN A 111 -4.09 4.12 8.20
C GLN A 111 -3.51 3.34 9.39
N SER A 112 -4.26 3.30 10.49
CA SER A 112 -3.98 2.34 11.56
C SER A 112 -4.15 0.92 11.01
N ASP A 113 -3.28 0.00 11.45
CA ASP A 113 -3.42 -1.40 11.07
C ASP A 113 -4.78 -1.91 11.56
N ARG A 114 -5.60 -2.42 10.63
CA ARG A 114 -6.96 -2.87 10.91
C ARG A 114 -7.07 -4.36 11.23
N VAL A 115 -6.00 -5.11 10.98
CA VAL A 115 -5.95 -6.53 11.33
C VAL A 115 -5.67 -6.62 12.83
N GLY A 116 -6.48 -7.38 13.56
CA GLY A 116 -6.47 -7.44 15.03
C GLY A 116 -5.20 -8.01 15.69
N GLY A 117 -4.09 -8.11 14.96
CA GLY A 117 -2.82 -8.66 15.42
C GLY A 117 -1.63 -8.16 14.60
N LEU A 118 -0.42 -8.60 14.98
CA LEU A 118 0.80 -8.32 14.24
C LEU A 118 0.78 -9.13 12.94
N GLU A 119 0.91 -8.43 11.81
CA GLU A 119 1.09 -9.11 10.53
C GLU A 119 2.20 -10.15 10.60
N THR A 120 1.86 -11.35 10.14
CA THR A 120 2.81 -12.44 9.94
C THR A 120 3.31 -12.47 8.50
N PHE A 121 2.41 -12.27 7.55
CA PHE A 121 2.73 -12.23 6.12
C PHE A 121 1.97 -11.12 5.42
N GLY A 122 2.56 -10.55 4.39
CA GLY A 122 1.80 -9.69 3.50
C GLY A 122 2.44 -9.53 2.14
N SER A 123 1.60 -9.21 1.17
CA SER A 123 1.96 -9.17 -0.24
C SER A 123 1.33 -7.96 -0.90
N LEU A 124 2.09 -7.35 -1.81
CA LEU A 124 1.59 -6.36 -2.75
C LEU A 124 0.89 -7.10 -3.89
N LEU A 125 -0.36 -6.74 -4.16
CA LEU A 125 -1.14 -7.27 -5.28
C LEU A 125 -1.12 -6.25 -6.42
N THR A 126 -0.71 -6.69 -7.59
CA THR A 126 -0.76 -5.90 -8.82
C THR A 126 -1.65 -6.61 -9.84
N PRO A 127 -2.32 -5.87 -10.75
CA PRO A 127 -2.98 -6.49 -11.89
C PRO A 127 -2.02 -7.42 -12.63
N LYS A 128 -2.57 -8.49 -13.21
CA LYS A 128 -1.80 -9.40 -14.06
C LYS A 128 -1.24 -8.61 -15.25
N ALA A 129 -0.01 -8.90 -15.68
CA ALA A 129 0.68 -8.15 -16.74
C ALA A 129 -0.15 -8.04 -18.04
N ASP A 130 -0.82 -9.14 -18.44
CA ASP A 130 -1.66 -9.20 -19.64
C ASP A 130 -2.87 -8.23 -19.58
N ASP A 131 -3.34 -7.92 -18.37
CA ASP A 131 -4.50 -7.04 -18.09
C ASP A 131 -4.07 -5.68 -17.50
N ALA A 132 -2.76 -5.41 -17.37
CA ALA A 132 -2.25 -4.25 -16.65
C ALA A 132 -2.71 -2.92 -17.27
N HIS A 133 -2.95 -2.90 -18.59
CA HIS A 133 -3.47 -1.73 -19.29
C HIS A 133 -4.93 -1.41 -18.96
N ALA A 134 -5.75 -2.42 -18.64
CA ALA A 134 -7.15 -2.23 -18.28
C ALA A 134 -7.32 -1.66 -16.86
N TRP A 135 -6.32 -1.88 -16.00
CA TRP A 135 -6.37 -1.56 -14.57
C TRP A 135 -5.24 -0.61 -14.16
N LEU A 136 -4.83 0.30 -15.04
CA LEU A 136 -3.84 1.32 -14.72
C LEU A 136 -4.32 2.19 -13.55
N GLY A 137 -3.44 2.38 -12.58
CA GLY A 137 -3.72 3.08 -11.33
C GLY A 137 -4.36 2.19 -10.27
N ALA A 138 -4.58 0.90 -10.54
CA ALA A 138 -5.07 -0.06 -9.57
C ALA A 138 -3.95 -0.82 -8.85
N GLY A 139 -4.25 -1.29 -7.65
CA GLY A 139 -3.36 -2.12 -6.84
C GLY A 139 -4.03 -2.59 -5.57
N GLY A 140 -3.42 -3.53 -4.88
CA GLY A 140 -3.95 -4.09 -3.65
C GLY A 140 -2.88 -4.56 -2.68
N GLU A 141 -3.32 -4.96 -1.51
CA GLU A 141 -2.48 -5.57 -0.48
C GLU A 141 -3.26 -6.72 0.16
N ALA A 142 -2.59 -7.86 0.33
CA ALA A 142 -3.06 -8.94 1.18
C ALA A 142 -2.21 -8.97 2.45
N VAL A 143 -2.86 -9.03 3.61
CA VAL A 143 -2.23 -9.17 4.92
C VAL A 143 -2.79 -10.41 5.58
N MET A 144 -1.91 -11.21 6.19
CA MET A 144 -2.27 -12.41 6.94
C MET A 144 -1.65 -12.36 8.34
N VAL A 145 -2.42 -12.81 9.32
CA VAL A 145 -2.05 -12.89 10.73
C VAL A 145 -2.29 -14.32 11.19
N ALA A 146 -1.21 -14.98 11.62
CA ALA A 146 -1.32 -16.27 12.28
C ALA A 146 -1.93 -16.09 13.67
N GLY A 147 -2.89 -16.94 14.01
CA GLY A 147 -3.48 -16.99 15.33
C GLY A 147 -2.46 -17.38 16.40
N PRO A 148 -2.66 -16.97 17.67
CA PRO A 148 -1.73 -17.27 18.75
C PRO A 148 -1.49 -18.77 18.99
N ASP A 149 -2.46 -19.60 18.61
CA ASP A 149 -2.45 -21.06 18.74
C ASP A 149 -1.81 -21.77 17.54
N GLY A 150 -1.47 -21.03 16.47
CA GLY A 150 -0.93 -21.57 15.23
C GLY A 150 -1.93 -22.39 14.42
N THR A 151 -3.22 -22.41 14.78
CA THR A 151 -4.26 -23.21 14.09
C THR A 151 -5.17 -22.36 13.21
N SER A 152 -5.13 -21.04 13.37
CA SER A 152 -5.95 -20.09 12.63
C SER A 152 -5.09 -19.11 11.84
N VAL A 153 -5.61 -18.64 10.70
CA VAL A 153 -5.02 -17.54 9.93
C VAL A 153 -6.14 -16.58 9.57
N ASP A 154 -6.04 -15.37 10.11
CA ASP A 154 -6.87 -14.25 9.70
C ASP A 154 -6.23 -13.57 8.50
N PHE A 155 -7.03 -13.17 7.53
CA PHE A 155 -6.55 -12.43 6.37
C PHE A 155 -7.42 -11.21 6.09
N MET A 156 -6.80 -10.20 5.51
CA MET A 156 -7.47 -9.01 5.01
C MET A 156 -6.89 -8.70 3.64
N VAL A 157 -7.77 -8.48 2.67
CA VAL A 157 -7.36 -8.03 1.34
C VAL A 157 -8.02 -6.68 1.06
N MET A 158 -7.20 -5.75 0.58
CA MET A 158 -7.62 -4.40 0.23
C MET A 158 -7.19 -4.08 -1.19
N PHE A 159 -8.05 -3.39 -1.93
CA PHE A 159 -7.73 -2.93 -3.28
C PHE A 159 -8.15 -1.46 -3.45
N LYS A 160 -7.46 -0.77 -4.35
CA LYS A 160 -7.78 0.59 -4.79
C LYS A 160 -7.62 0.69 -6.31
N GLY A 161 -8.46 1.49 -6.96
CA GLY A 161 -8.40 1.74 -8.40
C GLY A 161 -9.02 0.67 -9.30
N LEU A 162 -9.66 -0.37 -8.74
CA LEU A 162 -10.43 -1.36 -9.50
C LEU A 162 -11.82 -0.86 -9.94
N TRP A 163 -12.25 0.34 -9.50
CA TRP A 163 -13.53 0.94 -9.89
C TRP A 163 -13.37 2.37 -10.35
N ASP A 164 -14.13 2.72 -11.38
CA ASP A 164 -14.27 4.09 -11.93
C ASP A 164 -15.37 4.90 -11.22
N GLY A 165 -16.01 4.33 -10.19
CA GLY A 165 -17.06 4.97 -9.39
C GLY A 165 -18.42 5.05 -10.08
N LYS A 166 -18.62 4.40 -11.23
CA LYS A 166 -19.90 4.37 -11.94
C LYS A 166 -20.70 3.11 -11.55
N GLY A 167 -21.48 3.23 -10.48
CA GLY A 167 -22.52 2.26 -10.09
C GLY A 167 -22.30 1.59 -8.73
N ASN A 168 -23.40 1.17 -8.11
CA ASN A 168 -23.39 0.25 -6.95
C ASN A 168 -23.14 -1.17 -7.45
N SER A 169 -21.92 -1.47 -7.86
CA SER A 169 -21.55 -2.84 -8.21
C SER A 169 -20.91 -3.50 -7.00
N LEU A 170 -21.64 -4.44 -6.40
CA LEU A 170 -21.03 -5.46 -5.55
C LEU A 170 -19.99 -6.20 -6.39
N VAL A 171 -18.81 -6.35 -5.81
CA VAL A 171 -17.68 -6.97 -6.50
C VAL A 171 -17.50 -8.35 -5.91
N PRO A 172 -17.72 -9.41 -6.71
CA PRO A 172 -17.40 -10.73 -6.25
C PRO A 172 -15.88 -10.86 -6.16
N VAL A 173 -15.37 -10.92 -4.94
CA VAL A 173 -13.99 -11.25 -4.63
C VAL A 173 -13.91 -12.72 -4.33
N HIS A 174 -13.09 -13.39 -5.12
CA HIS A 174 -12.72 -14.77 -4.93
C HIS A 174 -11.34 -14.84 -4.28
N LEU A 175 -11.26 -15.42 -3.10
CA LEU A 175 -10.00 -15.64 -2.42
C LEU A 175 -9.72 -17.13 -2.29
N GLN A 176 -8.61 -17.55 -2.88
CA GLN A 176 -8.14 -18.93 -2.85
C GLN A 176 -6.77 -18.98 -2.19
N LEU A 177 -6.67 -19.76 -1.12
CA LEU A 177 -5.40 -20.14 -0.51
C LEU A 177 -5.00 -21.51 -1.07
N SER A 178 -3.86 -21.58 -1.74
CA SER A 178 -3.37 -22.82 -2.36
C SER A 178 -1.93 -23.14 -1.94
N HIS A 179 -1.60 -24.43 -1.94
CA HIS A 179 -0.24 -24.90 -1.72
C HIS A 179 0.46 -25.14 -3.07
N PRO A 180 1.48 -24.35 -3.45
CA PRO A 180 2.06 -24.40 -4.79
C PRO A 180 2.72 -25.75 -5.13
N GLY A 181 3.30 -26.43 -4.14
CA GLY A 181 3.96 -27.72 -4.36
C GLY A 181 3.00 -28.91 -4.53
N TRP A 182 1.76 -28.79 -4.03
CA TRP A 182 0.78 -29.90 -4.07
C TRP A 182 -0.40 -29.61 -4.98
N ASN A 183 -0.49 -28.38 -5.50
CA ASN A 183 -1.59 -27.90 -6.33
C ASN A 183 -2.98 -28.16 -5.71
N ILE A 184 -3.06 -28.07 -4.38
CA ILE A 184 -4.32 -28.22 -3.63
C ILE A 184 -4.81 -26.85 -3.16
N THR A 185 -6.13 -26.67 -3.17
CA THR A 185 -6.80 -25.55 -2.50
C THR A 185 -6.94 -25.87 -1.03
N LEU A 186 -6.29 -25.09 -0.18
CA LEU A 186 -6.40 -25.18 1.28
C LEU A 186 -7.69 -24.53 1.77
N ARG A 187 -8.08 -23.41 1.16
CA ARG A 187 -9.30 -22.69 1.50
C ARG A 187 -9.78 -21.83 0.34
N GLU A 188 -11.08 -21.66 0.25
CA GLU A 188 -11.76 -20.80 -0.71
C GLU A 188 -12.77 -19.93 0.03
N THR A 189 -12.90 -18.67 -0.35
CA THR A 189 -13.87 -17.75 0.24
C THR A 189 -14.37 -16.79 -0.82
N HIS A 190 -15.68 -16.61 -0.87
CA HIS A 190 -16.36 -15.67 -1.74
C HIS A 190 -16.88 -14.52 -0.89
N ALA A 191 -16.62 -13.29 -1.29
CA ALA A 191 -17.12 -12.11 -0.62
C ALA A 191 -17.56 -11.08 -1.65
N ASP A 192 -18.75 -10.52 -1.45
CA ASP A 192 -19.19 -9.36 -2.21
C ASP A 192 -18.76 -8.09 -1.47
N ILE A 193 -17.80 -7.37 -2.04
CA ILE A 193 -17.34 -6.11 -1.45
C ILE A 193 -18.02 -4.92 -2.12
N THR A 194 -18.38 -3.92 -1.30
CA THR A 194 -18.83 -2.62 -1.80
C THR A 194 -17.64 -1.80 -2.25
N ALA A 195 -17.68 -1.25 -3.47
CA ALA A 195 -16.70 -0.27 -3.91
C ALA A 195 -16.77 0.99 -3.02
N GLN A 196 -15.65 1.36 -2.37
CA GLN A 196 -15.49 2.58 -1.57
C GLN A 196 -14.29 3.42 -2.01
#